data_AF-A0AAW9EAR1-F1
#
_entry.id   AF-A0AAW9EAR1-F1
#
_cell.length_a   1.000
_cell.length_b   1.000
_cell.length_c   1.000
_cell.angle_alpha   90.00
_cell.angle_beta   90.00
_cell.angle_gamma   90.00
#
_symmetry.space_group_name_H-M   'P 1'
#
loop_
_entity.id
_entity.type
_entity.pdbx_description
1 polymer ?
#
loop_
_entity_poly.entity_id
_entity_poly.type
_entity_poly.pdbx_seq_one_letter_code
_entity_poly.pdbx_strand_id
1 'polypeptide(L)'
;KAEGKNSPADLLMTVDAGNLIDLVEAGVTQPVESEALKTAIPANLRGADNQWFALSMRARVLYAEKSLPIDNWHYEQLASPEYKG
;
A
#
# COMPACT_ATOMS: atom_id res chain seq x y z
N LYS A 1 -13.94 -16.36 -1.28
CA LYS A 1 -14.03 -16.97 -2.63
C LYS A 1 -15.49 -17.32 -2.99
N ALA A 2 -16.44 -16.39 -2.82
CA ALA A 2 -17.87 -16.69 -2.99
C ALA A 2 -18.32 -16.74 -4.47
N GLU A 3 -17.73 -15.90 -5.33
CA GLU A 3 -18.14 -15.79 -6.74
C GLU A 3 -17.25 -16.57 -7.72
N GLY A 4 -15.95 -16.72 -7.40
CA GLY A 4 -15.01 -17.52 -8.17
C GLY A 4 -14.96 -17.13 -9.65
N LYS A 5 -15.11 -18.12 -10.55
CA LYS A 5 -15.12 -17.92 -12.01
C LYS A 5 -16.29 -17.07 -12.52
N ASN A 6 -17.32 -16.88 -11.71
CA ASN A 6 -18.51 -16.11 -12.08
C ASN A 6 -18.44 -14.66 -11.57
N SER A 7 -17.32 -14.25 -10.96
CA SER A 7 -17.17 -12.89 -10.48
C SER A 7 -17.16 -11.91 -11.65
N PRO A 8 -17.94 -10.81 -11.58
CA PRO A 8 -17.94 -9.78 -12.60
C PRO A 8 -16.81 -8.76 -12.39
N ALA A 9 -15.92 -8.97 -11.42
CA ALA A 9 -14.88 -8.01 -11.07
C ALA A 9 -13.78 -7.95 -12.14
N ASP A 10 -13.68 -6.81 -12.83
CA ASP A 10 -12.59 -6.53 -13.77
C ASP A 10 -11.37 -5.89 -13.08
N LEU A 11 -11.62 -5.04 -12.08
CA LEU A 11 -10.58 -4.29 -11.35
C LEU A 11 -10.82 -4.39 -9.85
N LEU A 12 -9.73 -4.67 -9.13
CA LEU A 12 -9.69 -4.64 -7.67
C LEU A 12 -8.86 -3.43 -7.25
N MET A 13 -9.48 -2.51 -6.52
CA MET A 13 -8.81 -1.34 -5.95
C MET A 13 -8.86 -1.43 -4.44
N THR A 14 -7.69 -1.38 -3.80
CA THR A 14 -7.58 -1.48 -2.35
C THR A 14 -6.67 -0.39 -1.81
N VAL A 15 -6.78 -0.20 -0.50
CA VAL A 15 -5.82 0.57 0.29
C VAL A 15 -5.01 -0.42 1.10
N ASP A 16 -3.70 -0.15 1.22
CA ASP A 16 -2.67 -1.02 1.83
C ASP A 16 -2.04 -2.05 0.87
N ALA A 17 -0.72 -2.19 0.99
CA ALA A 17 0.06 -3.12 0.16
C ALA A 17 -0.12 -4.58 0.59
N GLY A 18 -0.38 -4.85 1.87
CA GLY A 18 -0.69 -6.19 2.36
C GLY A 18 -1.97 -6.73 1.72
N ASN A 19 -3.02 -5.91 1.68
CA ASN A 19 -4.27 -6.29 1.00
C ASN A 19 -4.06 -6.59 -0.50
N LEU A 20 -3.18 -5.86 -1.19
CA LEU A 20 -2.83 -6.17 -2.59
C LEU A 20 -2.15 -7.53 -2.70
N ILE A 21 -1.19 -7.81 -1.83
CA ILE A 21 -0.48 -9.10 -1.80
C ILE A 21 -1.44 -10.24 -1.50
N ASP A 22 -2.35 -10.08 -0.54
CA ASP A 22 -3.36 -11.10 -0.21
C ASP A 22 -4.23 -11.48 -1.42
N LEU A 23 -4.58 -10.50 -2.28
CA LEU A 23 -5.33 -10.77 -3.52
C LEU A 23 -4.49 -11.56 -4.54
N VAL A 24 -3.20 -11.24 -4.65
CA VAL A 24 -2.26 -11.96 -5.53
C VAL A 24 -2.07 -13.40 -5.05
N GLU A 25 -1.79 -13.59 -3.76
CA GLU A 25 -1.60 -14.90 -3.15
C GLU A 25 -2.88 -15.74 -3.17
N ALA A 26 -4.05 -15.10 -3.08
CA ALA A 26 -5.34 -15.78 -3.21
C ALA A 26 -5.62 -16.29 -4.65
N GLY A 27 -4.81 -15.86 -5.63
CA GLY A 27 -4.93 -16.25 -7.03
C GLY A 27 -6.15 -15.64 -7.74
N VAL A 28 -6.56 -14.44 -7.31
CA VAL A 28 -7.72 -13.72 -7.88
C VAL A 28 -7.30 -12.55 -8.79
N THR A 29 -6.01 -12.40 -9.04
CA THR A 29 -5.41 -11.40 -9.95
C THR A 29 -4.79 -12.06 -11.17
N GLN A 30 -4.39 -11.26 -12.15
CA GLN A 30 -3.65 -11.71 -13.32
C GLN A 30 -2.61 -10.65 -13.73
N PRO A 31 -1.49 -11.04 -14.37
CA PRO A 31 -0.51 -10.10 -14.88
C PRO A 31 -1.10 -9.14 -15.91
N VAL A 32 -0.70 -7.86 -15.85
CA VAL A 32 -1.05 -6.86 -16.87
C VAL A 32 0.21 -6.35 -17.55
N GLU A 33 0.37 -6.71 -18.84
CA GLU A 33 1.47 -6.21 -19.66
C GLU A 33 1.10 -4.86 -20.28
N SER A 34 1.65 -3.78 -19.71
CA SER A 34 1.40 -2.42 -20.17
C SER A 34 2.64 -1.55 -20.07
N GLU A 35 3.15 -1.09 -21.21
CA GLU A 35 4.30 -0.18 -21.27
C GLU A 35 3.97 1.17 -20.62
N ALA A 36 2.73 1.64 -20.73
CA ALA A 36 2.28 2.86 -20.07
C ALA A 36 2.40 2.73 -18.54
N LEU A 37 1.97 1.60 -17.96
CA LEU A 37 2.08 1.35 -16.52
C LEU A 37 3.53 1.18 -16.08
N LYS A 38 4.33 0.40 -16.81
CA LYS A 38 5.76 0.20 -16.51
C LYS A 38 6.56 1.51 -16.56
N THR A 39 6.21 2.41 -17.46
CA THR A 39 6.85 3.72 -17.60
C THR A 39 6.42 4.70 -16.51
N ALA A 40 5.13 4.72 -16.17
CA ALA A 40 4.59 5.66 -15.18
C ALA A 40 4.89 5.27 -13.73
N ILE A 41 5.05 3.97 -13.45
CA ILE A 41 5.11 3.44 -12.08
C ILE A 41 6.50 2.83 -11.81
N PRO A 42 7.27 3.40 -10.87
CA PRO A 42 8.58 2.88 -10.47
C PRO A 42 8.54 1.39 -10.09
N ALA A 43 9.63 0.67 -10.35
CA ALA A 43 9.71 -0.78 -10.11
C ALA A 43 9.44 -1.18 -8.65
N ASN A 44 9.81 -0.33 -7.69
CA ASN A 44 9.56 -0.57 -6.26
C ASN A 44 8.11 -0.32 -5.82
N LEU A 45 7.23 0.13 -6.73
CA LEU A 45 5.82 0.44 -6.49
C LEU A 45 4.88 -0.40 -7.38
N ARG A 46 5.37 -1.53 -7.91
CA ARG A 46 4.58 -2.49 -8.68
C ARG A 46 5.09 -3.92 -8.46
N GLY A 47 4.24 -4.90 -8.73
CA GLY A 47 4.61 -6.31 -8.66
C GLY A 47 5.67 -6.68 -9.71
N ALA A 48 6.64 -7.50 -9.35
CA ALA A 48 7.66 -7.99 -10.29
C ALA A 48 7.05 -8.88 -11.39
N ASP A 49 5.90 -9.50 -11.11
CA ASP A 49 5.09 -10.33 -11.99
C ASP A 49 3.95 -9.56 -12.67
N ASN A 50 3.93 -8.23 -12.54
CA ASN A 50 2.92 -7.33 -13.10
C ASN A 50 1.47 -7.62 -12.64
N GLN A 51 1.27 -8.29 -11.50
CA GLN A 51 -0.08 -8.58 -10.99
C GLN A 51 -0.73 -7.44 -10.21
N TRP A 52 0.04 -6.41 -9.83
CA TRP A 52 -0.46 -5.24 -9.13
C TRP A 52 0.40 -4.00 -9.40
N PHE A 53 -0.22 -2.82 -9.25
CA PHE A 53 0.39 -1.52 -9.52
C PHE A 53 -0.09 -0.49 -8.49
N ALA A 54 0.82 0.29 -7.90
CA ALA A 54 0.43 1.37 -6.99
C ALA A 54 -0.06 2.61 -7.76
N LEU A 55 -1.16 3.21 -7.30
CA LEU A 55 -1.74 4.41 -7.91
C LEU A 55 -1.50 5.68 -7.09
N SER A 56 -1.29 5.55 -5.78
CA SER A 56 -0.96 6.67 -4.90
C SER A 56 -0.05 6.21 -3.78
N MET A 57 0.71 7.16 -3.21
CA MET A 57 1.53 6.95 -2.03
C MET A 57 0.92 7.70 -0.85
N ARG A 58 1.03 7.11 0.34
CA ARG A 58 0.52 7.70 1.57
C ARG A 58 1.60 7.63 2.63
N ALA A 59 2.01 8.79 3.14
CA ALA A 59 2.81 8.83 4.36
C ALA A 59 1.89 8.52 5.55
N ARG A 60 2.32 7.61 6.41
CA ARG A 60 1.82 7.56 7.79
C ARG A 60 2.58 8.65 8.54
N VAL A 61 1.89 9.52 9.25
CA VAL A 61 2.51 10.69 9.91
C VAL A 61 2.05 10.77 11.35
N LEU A 62 2.82 11.48 12.16
CA LEU A 62 2.44 11.82 13.53
C LEU A 62 1.58 13.08 13.51
N TYR A 63 0.39 13.01 14.11
CA TYR A 63 -0.33 14.21 14.51
C TYR A 63 0.14 14.62 15.91
N ALA A 64 0.50 15.90 16.05
CA ALA A 64 0.98 16.48 17.28
C ALA A 64 0.26 17.80 17.57
N GLU A 65 0.22 18.18 18.84
CA GLU A 65 -0.24 19.49 19.26
C GLU A 65 0.70 20.57 18.69
N LYS A 66 0.15 21.72 18.29
CA LYS A 66 0.85 22.75 17.50
C LYS A 66 2.01 23.40 18.25
N SER A 67 1.95 23.52 19.57
CA SER A 67 2.99 24.10 20.41
C SER A 67 4.09 23.11 20.83
N LEU A 68 3.93 21.82 20.52
CA LEU A 68 4.91 20.80 20.86
C LEU A 68 6.19 20.96 20.01
N PRO A 69 7.37 21.14 20.62
CA PRO A 69 8.61 21.38 19.87
C PRO A 69 9.18 20.08 19.31
N ILE A 70 8.60 19.58 18.21
CA ILE A 70 9.08 18.40 17.47
C ILE A 70 9.71 18.85 16.16
N ASP A 71 11.04 18.97 16.15
CA ASP A 71 11.81 19.30 14.93
C ASP A 71 12.27 18.05 14.17
N ASN A 72 12.56 16.96 14.88
CA ASN A 72 12.96 15.68 14.30
C ASN A 72 12.44 14.53 15.17
N TRP A 73 11.84 13.52 14.54
CA TRP A 73 11.32 12.35 15.24
C TRP A 73 11.41 11.08 14.39
N HIS A 74 11.49 9.94 15.08
CA HIS A 74 11.44 8.60 14.53
C HIS A 74 10.30 7.80 15.18
N TYR A 75 9.76 6.81 14.47
CA TYR A 75 8.61 6.02 14.94
C TYR A 75 8.88 5.32 16.28
N GLU A 76 10.10 4.85 16.48
CA GLU A 76 10.53 4.15 17.68
C GLU A 76 10.40 5.02 18.94
N GLN A 77 10.52 6.35 18.78
CA GLN A 77 10.38 7.27 19.90
C GLN A 77 8.95 7.25 20.47
N LEU A 78 7.93 6.90 19.69
CA LEU A 78 6.55 6.78 20.20
C LEU A 78 6.38 5.68 21.26
N ALA A 79 7.33 4.74 21.36
CA ALA A 79 7.35 3.71 22.41
C ALA A 79 8.17 4.13 23.66
N SER A 80 8.83 5.30 23.62
CA SER A 80 9.67 5.78 24.71
C SER A 80 8.82 6.15 25.94
N PRO A 81 9.36 5.97 27.18
CA PRO A 81 8.68 6.42 28.39
C PRO A 81 8.34 7.92 28.43
N GLU A 82 9.04 8.74 27.66
CA GLU A 82 8.78 10.18 27.49
C GLU A 82 7.36 10.46 26.97
N TYR A 83 6.83 9.62 26.09
CA TYR A 83 5.49 9.76 25.52
C TYR A 83 4.45 8.85 26.19
N LYS A 84 4.72 8.41 27.43
CA LYS A 84 3.79 7.55 28.17
C LYS A 84 2.45 8.27 28.40
N GLY A 85 1.37 7.67 27.86
CA GLY A 85 -0.02 8.09 28.00
C GLY A 85 -0.97 6.90 27.80
#